data_AF-A0A7J3VFP2-F1
#
_entry.id   AF-A0A7J3VFP2-F1
#
_cell.length_a   1.000
_cell.length_b   1.000
_cell.length_c   1.000
_cell.angle_alpha   90.00
_cell.angle_beta   90.00
_cell.angle_gamma   90.00
#
_symmetry.space_group_name_H-M   'P 1'
#
loop_
_entity.id
_entity.type
_entity.pdbx_description
1 polymer ?
#
loop_
_entity_poly.entity_id
_entity_poly.type
_entity_poly.pdbx_seq_one_letter_code
_entity_poly.pdbx_strand_id
1 'polypeptide(L)'
;MIELFESLMRIFNGLITLSFFPLLYNLYKRTSRRFFLYWSLGFLLYGINIMLRVVATDITVSNLTIIAFFLTTTGFILIVTGIGELIQRTKYLLTLTLILPIILLITAVLGGNWQYFIWFIVLSPYAFIVLSLIGIQSYYNYDVKMLLAGWANIFLLNFAFAFNYMNPGFVDLLSAVSKIIIYWGMTQPSFAFIVDDLGRFMISGIATEYHLPENGEFSLVNLAGHTREKEIAWIKNRIEANSKKGIRTIFISYYDLITPRDLSLTEDNEDTYFVRVQTGSKNVPSPFEEKVMSLGDDLSQLDLLFSDIVKLSSERQIGSEIIIYSLSTVIHTHGWKRLYTFLTAKIPMIKSSIVSLTCFYYPETHETGADINKFEMMADKIIK
;
A
#
# COMPACT_ATOMS: atom_id res chain seq x y z
N MET A 1 -30.33 35.06 5.77
CA MET A 1 -29.70 33.99 6.61
C MET A 1 -29.29 32.77 5.79
N ILE A 2 -30.14 32.26 4.88
CA ILE A 2 -29.84 31.07 4.07
C ILE A 2 -28.64 31.31 3.12
N GLU A 3 -28.63 32.40 2.36
CA GLU A 3 -27.51 32.72 1.46
C GLU A 3 -26.17 32.95 2.18
N LEU A 4 -26.22 33.55 3.38
CA LEU A 4 -25.04 33.73 4.23
C LEU A 4 -24.52 32.37 4.71
N PHE A 5 -25.41 31.47 5.13
CA PHE A 5 -25.06 30.10 5.50
C PHE A 5 -24.42 29.34 4.32
N GLU A 6 -25.04 29.40 3.15
CA GLU A 6 -24.52 28.76 1.92
C GLU A 6 -23.13 29.29 1.56
N SER A 7 -22.92 30.61 1.60
CA SER A 7 -21.63 31.23 1.32
C SER A 7 -20.56 30.81 2.33
N LEU A 8 -20.90 30.80 3.62
CA LEU A 8 -19.98 30.37 4.69
C LEU A 8 -19.58 28.90 4.55
N MET A 9 -20.55 28.01 4.28
CA MET A 9 -20.27 26.59 4.08
C MET A 9 -19.43 26.34 2.83
N ARG A 10 -19.66 27.09 1.75
CA ARG A 10 -18.85 27.01 0.53
C ARG A 10 -17.41 27.45 0.77
N ILE A 11 -17.20 28.55 1.50
CA ILE A 11 -15.85 29.01 1.91
C ILE A 11 -15.17 27.93 2.75
N PHE A 12 -15.87 27.37 3.74
CA PHE A 12 -15.35 26.30 4.58
C PHE A 12 -14.92 25.06 3.76
N ASN A 13 -15.78 24.61 2.84
CA ASN A 13 -15.49 23.51 1.92
C ASN A 13 -14.27 23.81 1.03
N GLY A 14 -14.19 25.03 0.48
CA GLY A 14 -13.06 25.47 -0.34
C GLY A 14 -11.75 25.47 0.43
N LEU A 15 -11.72 26.04 1.64
CA LEU A 15 -10.53 26.10 2.50
C LEU A 15 -10.04 24.70 2.91
N ILE A 16 -10.96 23.80 3.30
CA ILE A 16 -10.60 22.40 3.59
C ILE A 16 -10.04 21.71 2.35
N THR A 17 -10.66 21.90 1.19
CA THR A 17 -10.21 21.28 -0.05
C THR A 17 -8.80 21.77 -0.42
N LEU A 18 -8.52 23.07 -0.27
CA LEU A 18 -7.22 23.67 -0.53
C LEU A 18 -6.14 23.22 0.47
N SER A 19 -6.49 22.97 1.73
CA SER A 19 -5.51 22.54 2.74
C SER A 19 -4.92 21.15 2.45
N PHE A 20 -5.61 20.31 1.68
CA PHE A 20 -5.06 19.02 1.24
C PHE A 20 -3.93 19.15 0.21
N PHE A 21 -3.85 20.25 -0.55
CA PHE A 21 -2.76 20.46 -1.50
C PHE A 21 -1.37 20.39 -0.82
N PRO A 22 -1.03 21.26 0.15
CA PRO A 22 0.29 21.23 0.78
C PRO A 22 0.53 19.94 1.58
N LEU A 23 -0.51 19.35 2.18
CA LEU A 23 -0.40 18.11 2.95
C LEU A 23 -0.01 16.92 2.06
N LEU A 24 -0.75 16.71 0.97
CA LEU A 24 -0.47 15.63 0.01
C LEU A 24 0.81 15.89 -0.78
N TYR A 25 1.13 17.14 -1.09
CA TYR A 25 2.38 17.49 -1.77
C TYR A 25 3.61 17.20 -0.89
N ASN A 26 3.51 17.40 0.42
CA ASN A 26 4.56 17.01 1.36
C ASN A 26 4.71 15.50 1.45
N LEU A 27 3.61 14.73 1.41
CA LEU A 27 3.66 13.27 1.32
C LEU A 27 4.31 12.82 0.01
N TYR A 28 4.00 13.47 -1.12
CA TYR A 28 4.71 13.24 -2.38
C TYR A 28 6.21 13.51 -2.25
N LYS A 29 6.64 14.64 -1.66
CA LYS A 29 8.06 14.93 -1.46
C LYS A 29 8.79 13.87 -0.62
N ARG A 30 8.11 13.27 0.36
CA ARG A 30 8.69 12.24 1.23
C ARG A 30 8.72 10.86 0.56
N THR A 31 7.68 10.51 -0.19
CA THR A 31 7.50 9.15 -0.74
C THR A 31 7.89 9.04 -2.22
N SER A 32 8.02 10.17 -2.92
CA SER A 32 8.17 10.28 -4.38
C SER A 32 7.05 9.61 -5.19
N ARG A 33 5.88 9.35 -4.58
CA ARG A 33 4.78 8.63 -5.24
C ARG A 33 3.84 9.55 -6.01
N ARG A 34 3.75 9.33 -7.33
CA ARG A 34 2.97 10.16 -8.26
C ARG A 34 1.48 10.26 -7.92
N PHE A 35 0.90 9.23 -7.29
CA PHE A 35 -0.47 9.28 -6.77
C PHE A 35 -0.72 10.55 -5.93
N PHE A 36 0.14 10.80 -4.94
CA PHE A 36 -0.01 11.95 -4.04
C PHE A 36 0.20 13.28 -4.77
N LEU A 37 1.06 13.33 -5.79
CA LEU A 37 1.22 14.50 -6.64
C LEU A 37 -0.07 14.81 -7.41
N TYR A 38 -0.62 13.81 -8.09
CA TYR A 38 -1.84 13.98 -8.90
C TYR A 38 -3.04 14.35 -8.03
N TRP A 39 -3.22 13.71 -6.89
CA TRP A 39 -4.32 14.02 -5.98
C TRP A 39 -4.14 15.39 -5.30
N SER A 40 -2.91 15.75 -4.93
CA SER A 40 -2.59 17.09 -4.42
C SER A 40 -2.99 18.18 -5.43
N LEU A 41 -2.56 18.05 -6.68
CA LEU A 41 -2.90 19.00 -7.74
C LEU A 41 -4.41 18.97 -8.06
N GLY A 42 -5.03 17.78 -8.02
CA GLY A 42 -6.47 17.62 -8.21
C GLY A 42 -7.29 18.39 -7.17
N PHE A 43 -6.95 18.25 -5.89
CA PHE A 43 -7.58 19.01 -4.80
C PHE A 43 -7.29 20.50 -4.87
N LEU A 44 -6.10 20.92 -5.32
CA LEU A 44 -5.80 22.34 -5.55
C LEU A 44 -6.77 22.95 -6.57
N LEU A 45 -6.87 22.35 -7.76
CA LEU A 45 -7.72 22.87 -8.84
C LEU A 45 -9.20 22.82 -8.46
N TYR A 46 -9.64 21.74 -7.81
CA TYR A 46 -11.01 21.63 -7.33
C TYR A 46 -11.33 22.64 -6.22
N GLY A 47 -10.39 22.90 -5.31
CA GLY A 47 -10.51 23.90 -4.24
C GLY A 47 -10.60 25.32 -4.80
N ILE A 48 -9.76 25.68 -5.78
CA ILE A 48 -9.83 26.99 -6.46
C ILE A 48 -11.21 27.16 -7.12
N ASN A 49 -11.71 26.13 -7.79
CA ASN A 49 -13.05 26.16 -8.37
C ASN A 49 -14.15 26.40 -7.33
N ILE A 50 -14.09 25.75 -6.15
CA ILE A 50 -15.06 26.00 -5.07
C ILE A 50 -15.01 27.47 -4.63
N MET A 51 -13.80 28.04 -4.47
CA MET A 51 -13.63 29.45 -4.07
C MET A 51 -14.13 30.42 -5.15
N LEU A 52 -13.92 30.14 -6.43
CA LEU A 52 -14.45 30.97 -7.52
C LEU A 52 -15.98 31.01 -7.52
N ARG A 53 -16.66 29.90 -7.17
CA ARG A 53 -18.12 29.84 -7.04
C ARG A 53 -18.67 30.59 -5.82
N VAL A 54 -17.83 31.08 -4.91
CA VAL A 54 -18.26 32.01 -3.85
C VAL A 54 -18.50 33.42 -4.44
N VAL A 55 -17.72 33.79 -5.46
CA VAL A 55 -17.72 35.14 -6.05
C VAL A 55 -18.60 35.22 -7.31
N ALA A 56 -18.68 34.13 -8.08
CA ALA A 56 -19.53 34.04 -9.27
C ALA A 56 -20.81 33.25 -8.95
N THR A 57 -21.84 33.94 -8.47
CA THR A 57 -23.14 33.35 -8.12
C THR A 57 -24.07 33.16 -9.33
N ASP A 58 -23.89 33.95 -10.40
CA ASP A 58 -24.76 33.91 -11.57
C ASP A 58 -24.18 33.05 -12.70
N ILE A 59 -24.97 32.05 -13.12
CA ILE A 59 -24.74 31.16 -14.26
C ILE A 59 -25.02 31.92 -15.58
N THR A 60 -24.44 33.09 -15.74
CA THR A 60 -24.27 33.66 -17.09
C THR A 60 -22.96 33.11 -17.66
N VAL A 61 -22.93 32.83 -18.95
CA VAL A 61 -21.72 32.34 -19.64
C VAL A 61 -20.68 33.46 -19.64
N SER A 62 -19.95 33.56 -18.54
CA SER A 62 -18.83 34.49 -18.34
C SER A 62 -17.52 33.72 -18.48
N ASN A 63 -16.42 34.44 -18.72
CA ASN A 63 -15.08 33.86 -18.76
C ASN A 63 -14.75 33.08 -17.47
N LEU A 64 -15.32 33.48 -16.33
CA LEU A 64 -15.18 32.81 -15.04
C LEU A 64 -15.82 31.41 -15.02
N THR A 65 -16.99 31.25 -15.62
CA THR A 65 -17.69 29.96 -15.70
C THR A 65 -16.91 28.94 -16.54
N ILE A 66 -16.28 29.40 -17.62
CA ILE A 66 -15.40 28.57 -18.46
C ILE A 66 -14.15 28.16 -17.69
N ILE A 67 -13.51 29.10 -16.98
CA ILE A 67 -12.34 28.81 -16.14
C ILE A 67 -12.70 27.80 -15.04
N ALA A 68 -13.83 27.99 -14.35
CA ALA A 68 -14.35 27.07 -13.33
C ALA A 68 -14.55 25.64 -13.88
N PHE A 69 -15.10 25.52 -15.10
CA PHE A 69 -15.25 24.24 -15.79
C PHE A 69 -13.89 23.56 -16.08
N PHE A 70 -12.92 24.30 -16.62
CA PHE A 70 -11.58 23.77 -16.89
C PHE A 70 -10.84 23.34 -15.62
N LEU A 71 -10.91 24.14 -14.56
CA LEU A 71 -10.33 23.80 -13.26
C LEU A 71 -10.93 22.52 -12.69
N THR A 72 -12.26 22.41 -12.73
CA THR A 72 -12.98 21.24 -12.24
C THR A 72 -12.63 19.98 -13.04
N THR A 73 -12.67 20.08 -14.36
CA THR A 73 -12.41 18.95 -15.27
C THR A 73 -10.96 18.48 -15.14
N THR A 74 -10.00 19.42 -15.13
CA THR A 74 -8.59 19.11 -14.94
C THR A 74 -8.34 18.50 -13.55
N GLY A 75 -9.00 19.01 -12.51
CA GLY A 75 -8.95 18.44 -11.17
C GLY A 75 -9.39 16.97 -11.13
N PHE A 76 -10.51 16.65 -11.77
CA PHE A 76 -10.98 15.27 -11.88
C PHE A 76 -10.06 14.38 -12.71
N ILE A 77 -9.54 14.87 -13.83
CA ILE A 77 -8.56 14.13 -14.65
C ILE A 77 -7.35 13.76 -13.81
N LEU A 78 -6.83 14.67 -12.98
CA LEU A 78 -5.69 14.39 -12.11
C LEU A 78 -6.05 13.35 -11.02
N ILE A 79 -7.21 13.46 -10.38
CA ILE A 79 -7.67 12.48 -9.39
C ILE A 79 -7.79 11.08 -10.02
N VAL A 80 -8.43 10.98 -11.18
CA VAL A 80 -8.56 9.71 -11.92
C VAL A 80 -7.22 9.20 -12.41
N THR A 81 -6.31 10.09 -12.85
CA THR A 81 -4.94 9.73 -13.21
C THR A 81 -4.21 9.12 -12.02
N GLY A 82 -4.36 9.69 -10.82
CA GLY A 82 -3.84 9.09 -9.60
C GLY A 82 -4.42 7.69 -9.35
N ILE A 83 -5.74 7.50 -9.50
CA ILE A 83 -6.36 6.17 -9.41
C ILE A 83 -5.77 5.22 -10.47
N GLY A 84 -5.52 5.71 -11.67
CA GLY A 84 -4.91 4.94 -12.76
C GLY A 84 -3.48 4.53 -12.47
N GLU A 85 -2.71 5.38 -11.80
CA GLU A 85 -1.36 5.04 -11.32
C GLU A 85 -1.43 3.95 -10.24
N LEU A 86 -2.46 3.94 -9.37
CA LEU A 86 -2.65 2.88 -8.37
C LEU A 86 -2.88 1.49 -8.98
N ILE A 87 -3.24 1.39 -10.26
CA ILE A 87 -3.45 0.10 -10.95
C ILE A 87 -2.64 -0.03 -12.24
N GLN A 88 -1.73 0.91 -12.51
CA GLN A 88 -0.98 1.04 -13.78
C GLN A 88 -1.85 0.99 -15.06
N ARG A 89 -3.11 1.43 -14.95
CA ARG A 89 -4.04 1.58 -16.08
C ARG A 89 -4.27 3.06 -16.41
N THR A 90 -3.31 3.92 -16.09
CA THR A 90 -3.38 5.38 -16.29
C THR A 90 -3.87 5.74 -17.69
N LYS A 91 -3.32 5.12 -18.75
CA LYS A 91 -3.76 5.36 -20.14
C LYS A 91 -5.23 5.04 -20.35
N TYR A 92 -5.70 3.90 -19.86
CA TYR A 92 -7.09 3.45 -20.03
C TYR A 92 -8.08 4.34 -19.27
N LEU A 93 -7.80 4.67 -18.00
CA LEU A 93 -8.66 5.55 -17.21
C LEU A 93 -8.65 7.00 -17.74
N LEU A 94 -7.51 7.49 -18.21
CA LEU A 94 -7.39 8.84 -18.77
C LEU A 94 -8.17 8.95 -20.10
N THR A 95 -8.11 7.94 -20.97
CA THR A 95 -8.95 7.88 -22.19
C THR A 95 -10.43 7.88 -21.84
N LEU A 96 -10.86 7.06 -20.86
CA LEU A 96 -12.25 7.03 -20.39
C LEU A 96 -12.73 8.39 -19.85
N THR A 97 -11.86 9.10 -19.13
CA THR A 97 -12.19 10.40 -18.53
C THR A 97 -12.29 11.51 -19.58
N LEU A 98 -11.51 11.44 -20.66
CA LEU A 98 -11.53 12.43 -21.75
C LEU A 98 -12.74 12.30 -22.67
N ILE A 99 -13.42 11.15 -22.70
CA ILE A 99 -14.66 10.96 -23.48
C ILE A 99 -15.79 11.86 -22.94
N LEU A 100 -15.85 12.06 -21.63
CA LEU A 100 -16.89 12.84 -20.94
C LEU A 100 -16.95 14.32 -21.39
N PRO A 101 -15.85 15.10 -21.39
CA PRO A 101 -15.87 16.49 -21.86
C PRO A 101 -16.14 16.60 -23.37
N ILE A 102 -15.75 15.62 -24.18
CA ILE A 102 -16.03 15.58 -25.63
C ILE A 102 -17.54 15.45 -25.87
N ILE A 103 -18.22 14.55 -25.16
CA ILE A 103 -19.69 14.39 -25.25
C ILE A 103 -20.39 15.68 -24.83
N LEU A 104 -19.92 16.33 -23.77
CA LEU A 104 -20.44 17.62 -23.29
C LEU A 104 -20.34 18.70 -24.37
N LEU A 105 -19.18 18.83 -25.01
CA LEU A 105 -18.94 19.79 -26.09
C LEU A 105 -19.87 19.56 -27.28
N ILE A 106 -20.07 18.30 -27.68
CA ILE A 106 -20.98 17.93 -28.77
C ILE A 106 -22.42 18.35 -28.43
N THR A 107 -22.88 18.08 -27.21
CA THR A 107 -24.25 18.44 -26.82
C THR A 107 -24.49 19.95 -26.64
N ALA A 108 -23.46 20.71 -26.25
CA ALA A 108 -23.51 22.16 -26.23
C ALA A 108 -23.65 22.75 -27.65
N VAL A 109 -23.01 22.14 -28.65
CA VAL A 109 -23.07 22.57 -30.06
C VAL A 109 -24.42 22.21 -30.71
N LEU A 110 -25.04 21.09 -30.32
CA LEU A 110 -26.30 20.60 -30.91
C LEU A 110 -27.56 21.34 -30.41
N GLY A 111 -27.45 22.26 -29.44
CA GLY A 111 -28.46 23.29 -29.18
C GLY A 111 -29.84 22.86 -28.65
N GLY A 112 -29.96 21.73 -27.94
CA GLY A 112 -31.22 21.28 -27.33
C GLY A 112 -31.36 21.54 -25.83
N ASN A 113 -32.59 21.48 -25.31
CA ASN A 113 -32.86 21.59 -23.86
C ASN A 113 -32.56 20.25 -23.16
N TRP A 114 -31.27 20.02 -22.91
CA TRP A 114 -30.72 18.76 -22.43
C TRP A 114 -30.44 18.78 -20.90
N GLN A 115 -31.25 19.47 -20.09
CA GLN A 115 -30.95 19.71 -18.67
C GLN A 115 -30.62 18.42 -17.88
N TYR A 116 -31.41 17.35 -18.04
CA TYR A 116 -31.13 16.06 -17.38
C TYR A 116 -29.85 15.39 -17.89
N PHE A 117 -29.54 15.56 -19.16
CA PHE A 117 -28.33 15.01 -19.77
C PHE A 117 -27.08 15.81 -19.34
N ILE A 118 -27.18 17.12 -19.14
CA ILE A 118 -26.12 17.95 -18.56
C ILE A 118 -25.82 17.50 -17.12
N TRP A 119 -26.85 17.27 -16.30
CA TRP A 119 -26.66 16.74 -14.94
C TRP A 119 -26.02 15.35 -14.93
N PHE A 120 -26.42 14.48 -15.86
CA PHE A 120 -25.79 13.17 -16.02
C PHE A 120 -24.27 13.30 -16.27
N ILE A 121 -23.86 14.24 -17.12
CA ILE A 121 -22.43 14.46 -17.39
C ILE A 121 -21.72 15.14 -16.21
N VAL A 122 -22.36 16.07 -15.51
CA VAL A 122 -21.75 16.70 -14.32
C VAL A 122 -21.53 15.68 -13.19
N LEU A 123 -22.41 14.68 -13.05
CA LEU A 123 -22.31 13.64 -12.04
C LEU A 123 -21.38 12.49 -12.42
N SER A 124 -21.12 12.30 -13.71
CA SER A 124 -20.36 11.14 -14.20
C SER A 124 -18.92 11.03 -13.69
N PRO A 125 -18.14 12.12 -13.45
CA PRO A 125 -16.79 11.98 -12.88
C PRO A 125 -16.82 11.40 -11.46
N TYR A 126 -17.79 11.82 -10.65
CA TYR A 126 -17.97 11.30 -9.29
C TYR A 126 -18.35 9.82 -9.31
N ALA A 127 -19.33 9.46 -10.15
CA ALA A 127 -19.73 8.07 -10.35
C ALA A 127 -18.56 7.20 -10.84
N PHE A 128 -17.77 7.72 -11.78
CA PHE A 128 -16.61 7.03 -12.32
C PHE A 128 -15.55 6.75 -11.25
N ILE A 129 -15.26 7.73 -10.39
CA ILE A 129 -14.32 7.54 -9.27
C ILE A 129 -14.85 6.46 -8.32
N VAL A 130 -16.12 6.52 -7.94
CA VAL A 130 -16.75 5.50 -7.07
C VAL A 130 -16.67 4.10 -7.68
N LEU A 131 -17.06 3.95 -8.94
CA LEU A 131 -17.00 2.66 -9.65
C LEU A 131 -15.57 2.16 -9.80
N SER A 132 -14.61 3.05 -10.06
CA SER A 132 -13.19 2.69 -10.13
C SER A 132 -12.68 2.17 -8.78
N LEU A 133 -13.07 2.82 -7.67
CA LEU A 133 -12.69 2.37 -6.33
C LEU A 133 -13.38 1.05 -5.94
N ILE A 134 -14.64 0.84 -6.31
CA ILE A 134 -15.33 -0.46 -6.12
C ILE A 134 -14.62 -1.56 -6.92
N GLY A 135 -14.27 -1.28 -8.17
CA GLY A 135 -13.52 -2.21 -9.01
C GLY A 135 -12.17 -2.54 -8.41
N ILE A 136 -11.46 -1.54 -7.89
CA ILE A 136 -10.19 -1.72 -7.19
C ILE A 136 -10.35 -2.62 -5.97
N GLN A 137 -11.33 -2.32 -5.10
CA GLN A 137 -11.59 -3.11 -3.90
C GLN A 137 -12.00 -4.55 -4.23
N SER A 138 -12.84 -4.75 -5.24
CA SER A 138 -13.41 -6.06 -5.54
C SER A 138 -12.43 -6.96 -6.31
N TYR A 139 -11.66 -6.39 -7.24
CA TYR A 139 -10.76 -7.16 -8.11
C TYR A 139 -9.36 -7.34 -7.50
N TYR A 140 -8.85 -6.32 -6.80
CA TYR A 140 -7.50 -6.33 -6.24
C TYR A 140 -7.49 -6.52 -4.71
N ASN A 141 -8.66 -6.62 -4.07
CA ASN A 141 -8.82 -6.77 -2.62
C ASN A 141 -8.13 -5.68 -1.79
N TYR A 142 -8.00 -4.47 -2.35
CA TYR A 142 -7.36 -3.34 -1.68
C TYR A 142 -8.29 -2.64 -0.69
N ASP A 143 -7.74 -2.27 0.47
CA ASP A 143 -8.46 -1.51 1.49
C ASP A 143 -8.56 -0.02 1.11
N VAL A 144 -9.52 0.28 0.24
CA VAL A 144 -9.87 1.65 -0.17
C VAL A 144 -11.19 2.12 0.45
N LYS A 145 -11.65 1.49 1.54
CA LYS A 145 -12.99 1.71 2.11
C LYS A 145 -13.25 3.16 2.50
N MET A 146 -12.27 3.86 3.07
CA MET A 146 -12.43 5.28 3.43
C MET A 146 -12.50 6.20 2.21
N LEU A 147 -11.70 5.93 1.17
CA LEU A 147 -11.78 6.66 -0.09
C LEU A 147 -13.15 6.42 -0.74
N LEU A 148 -13.60 5.16 -0.78
CA LEU A 148 -14.89 4.78 -1.33
C LEU A 148 -16.03 5.44 -0.56
N ALA A 149 -16.04 5.38 0.77
CA ALA A 149 -17.08 5.97 1.61
C ALA A 149 -17.17 7.49 1.39
N GLY A 150 -16.03 8.19 1.36
CA GLY A 150 -16.02 9.63 1.14
C GLY A 150 -16.47 10.02 -0.28
N TRP A 151 -15.97 9.34 -1.32
CA TRP A 151 -16.37 9.63 -2.70
C TRP A 151 -17.82 9.25 -3.00
N ALA A 152 -18.31 8.14 -2.44
CA ALA A 152 -19.71 7.73 -2.56
C ALA A 152 -20.63 8.76 -1.89
N ASN A 153 -20.25 9.28 -0.72
CA ASN A 153 -21.02 10.34 -0.07
C ASN A 153 -21.02 11.62 -0.92
N ILE A 154 -19.87 12.05 -1.46
CA ILE A 154 -19.82 13.23 -2.36
C ILE A 154 -20.71 13.02 -3.59
N PHE A 155 -20.70 11.83 -4.19
CA PHE A 155 -21.58 11.51 -5.32
C PHE A 155 -23.06 11.63 -4.93
N LEU A 156 -23.48 11.02 -3.81
CA LEU A 156 -24.85 11.06 -3.32
C LEU A 156 -25.31 12.50 -2.99
N LEU A 157 -24.45 13.32 -2.40
CA LEU A 157 -24.75 14.72 -2.09
C LEU A 157 -24.97 15.56 -3.37
N ASN A 158 -24.11 15.38 -4.37
CA ASN A 158 -24.26 16.07 -5.66
C ASN A 158 -25.47 15.56 -6.44
N PHE A 159 -25.79 14.26 -6.35
CA PHE A 159 -27.01 13.69 -6.90
C PHE A 159 -28.25 14.31 -6.22
N ALA A 160 -28.29 14.33 -4.88
CA ALA A 160 -29.38 14.93 -4.13
C ALA A 160 -29.56 16.42 -4.48
N PHE A 161 -28.46 17.16 -4.65
CA PHE A 161 -28.49 18.56 -5.09
C PHE A 161 -29.08 18.71 -6.50
N ALA A 162 -28.63 17.92 -7.47
CA ALA A 162 -29.08 17.99 -8.87
C ALA A 162 -30.60 17.80 -9.02
N PHE A 163 -31.23 17.04 -8.13
CA PHE A 163 -32.67 16.79 -8.09
C PHE A 163 -33.42 17.62 -7.04
N ASN A 164 -32.80 18.68 -6.50
CA ASN A 164 -33.37 19.59 -5.49
C ASN A 164 -33.81 18.92 -4.17
N TYR A 165 -33.21 17.78 -3.81
CA TYR A 165 -33.47 17.10 -2.53
C TYR A 165 -32.62 17.64 -1.38
N MET A 166 -31.59 18.46 -1.64
CA MET A 166 -30.71 18.99 -0.61
C MET A 166 -30.26 20.43 -0.89
N ASN A 167 -30.19 21.24 0.16
CA ASN A 167 -29.74 22.64 0.08
C ASN A 167 -28.21 22.73 -0.17
N PRO A 168 -27.74 23.68 -1.02
CA PRO A 168 -26.33 23.85 -1.35
C PRO A 168 -25.38 23.94 -0.14
N GLY A 169 -25.78 24.64 0.93
CA GLY A 169 -24.94 24.83 2.12
C GLY A 169 -24.68 23.51 2.86
N PHE A 170 -25.68 22.64 2.95
CA PHE A 170 -25.51 21.30 3.52
C PHE A 170 -24.67 20.40 2.63
N VAL A 171 -24.82 20.51 1.31
CA VAL A 171 -23.98 19.80 0.34
C VAL A 171 -22.52 20.20 0.53
N ASP A 172 -22.23 21.49 0.66
CA ASP A 172 -20.87 22.01 0.87
C ASP A 172 -20.29 21.54 2.21
N LEU A 173 -21.07 21.59 3.30
CA LEU A 173 -20.64 21.11 4.62
C LEU A 173 -20.31 19.61 4.63
N LEU A 174 -21.24 18.76 4.16
CA LEU A 174 -21.04 17.32 4.15
C LEU A 174 -19.98 16.89 3.12
N SER A 175 -19.83 17.65 2.03
CA SER A 175 -18.73 17.45 1.08
C SER A 175 -17.38 17.78 1.71
N ALA A 176 -17.29 18.74 2.63
CA ALA A 176 -16.05 19.02 3.35
C ALA A 176 -15.68 17.87 4.29
N VAL A 177 -16.65 17.37 5.07
CA VAL A 177 -16.48 16.19 5.94
C VAL A 177 -16.04 14.96 5.14
N SER A 178 -16.66 14.73 3.99
CA SER A 178 -16.31 13.60 3.12
C SER A 178 -14.88 13.66 2.63
N LYS A 179 -14.36 14.86 2.30
CA LYS A 179 -12.95 15.00 1.90
C LYS A 179 -11.98 14.80 3.06
N ILE A 180 -12.36 15.15 4.29
CA ILE A 180 -11.58 14.81 5.49
C ILE A 180 -11.46 13.29 5.62
N ILE A 181 -12.57 12.54 5.43
CA ILE A 181 -12.56 11.07 5.46
C ILE A 181 -11.65 10.52 4.35
N ILE A 182 -11.73 11.07 3.13
CA ILE A 182 -10.86 10.69 2.02
C ILE A 182 -9.38 10.92 2.37
N TYR A 183 -9.06 12.09 2.91
CA TYR A 183 -7.71 12.43 3.35
C TYR A 183 -7.19 11.48 4.43
N TRP A 184 -8.01 11.22 5.46
CA TRP A 184 -7.65 10.29 6.52
C TRP A 184 -7.36 8.91 5.94
N GLY A 185 -8.21 8.41 5.05
CA GLY A 185 -7.99 7.15 4.32
C GLY A 185 -6.65 7.08 3.60
N MET A 186 -6.25 8.15 2.90
CA MET A 186 -4.95 8.20 2.18
C MET A 186 -3.73 8.22 3.10
N THR A 187 -3.90 8.71 4.33
CA THR A 187 -2.83 8.75 5.33
C THR A 187 -2.73 7.49 6.18
N GLN A 188 -3.63 6.51 5.98
CA GLN A 188 -3.55 5.25 6.72
C GLN A 188 -2.36 4.41 6.24
N PRO A 189 -1.69 3.68 7.16
CA PRO A 189 -0.61 2.77 6.79
C PRO A 189 -1.03 1.75 5.73
N SER A 190 -2.25 1.22 5.81
CA SER A 190 -2.82 0.28 4.82
C SER A 190 -2.82 0.86 3.39
N PHE A 191 -3.06 2.16 3.25
CA PHE A 191 -3.06 2.84 1.95
C PHE A 191 -1.65 3.17 1.46
N ALA A 192 -0.74 3.56 2.35
CA ALA A 192 0.67 3.79 2.00
C ALA A 192 1.29 2.56 1.34
N PHE A 193 0.95 1.36 1.83
CA PHE A 193 1.39 0.11 1.23
C PHE A 193 0.80 -0.18 -0.16
N ILE A 194 -0.43 0.22 -0.47
CA ILE A 194 -1.01 0.09 -1.83
C ILE A 194 -0.21 0.94 -2.84
N VAL A 195 0.17 2.14 -2.42
CA VAL A 195 0.99 3.06 -3.21
C VAL A 195 2.44 2.54 -3.33
N ASP A 196 2.92 1.80 -2.33
CA ASP A 196 4.28 1.24 -2.31
C ASP A 196 4.45 -0.11 -3.03
N ASP A 197 3.45 -1.01 -2.96
CA ASP A 197 3.52 -2.35 -3.53
C ASP A 197 3.28 -2.36 -5.04
N LEU A 198 2.40 -1.53 -5.59
CA LEU A 198 1.99 -1.72 -6.99
C LEU A 198 3.02 -1.27 -8.03
N GLY A 199 3.89 -0.32 -7.67
CA GLY A 199 5.03 0.07 -8.49
C GLY A 199 6.11 -1.01 -8.54
N ARG A 200 6.25 -1.80 -7.46
CA ARG A 200 7.18 -2.93 -7.37
C ARG A 200 6.55 -4.20 -7.97
N PHE A 201 5.26 -4.45 -7.75
CA PHE A 201 4.55 -5.65 -8.27
C PHE A 201 4.52 -5.80 -9.80
N MET A 202 4.75 -4.74 -10.58
CA MET A 202 4.84 -4.81 -12.05
C MET A 202 6.26 -4.67 -12.61
N ILE A 203 7.25 -4.34 -11.77
CA ILE A 203 8.68 -4.31 -12.13
C ILE A 203 9.35 -5.62 -11.70
N SER A 204 8.85 -6.25 -10.62
CA SER A 204 9.09 -7.66 -10.33
C SER A 204 8.58 -8.49 -11.51
N GLY A 205 9.50 -9.22 -12.16
CA GLY A 205 9.15 -10.15 -13.22
C GLY A 205 7.97 -11.02 -12.77
N ILE A 206 6.93 -11.09 -13.60
CA ILE A 206 5.71 -11.85 -13.35
C ILE A 206 6.12 -13.24 -12.83
N ALA A 207 5.73 -13.59 -11.60
CA ALA A 207 5.99 -14.90 -11.04
C ALA A 207 5.59 -15.96 -12.08
N THR A 208 6.56 -16.78 -12.50
CA THR A 208 6.36 -17.77 -13.55
C THR A 208 5.44 -18.90 -13.09
N GLU A 209 5.33 -19.10 -11.77
CA GLU A 209 4.50 -20.13 -11.14
C GLU A 209 3.82 -19.57 -9.88
N TYR A 210 2.54 -19.22 -9.93
CA TYR A 210 1.82 -18.84 -8.71
C TYR A 210 1.48 -20.10 -7.91
N HIS A 211 2.21 -20.34 -6.81
CA HIS A 211 1.87 -21.36 -5.81
C HIS A 211 1.94 -20.73 -4.42
N LEU A 212 0.78 -20.39 -3.88
CA LEU A 212 0.63 -20.03 -2.48
C LEU A 212 0.70 -21.32 -1.66
N PRO A 213 1.59 -21.43 -0.65
CA PRO A 213 1.56 -22.55 0.28
C PRO A 213 0.22 -22.54 1.02
N GLU A 214 -0.47 -23.68 1.07
CA GLU A 214 -1.72 -23.79 1.84
C GLU A 214 -1.47 -23.65 3.35
N ASN A 215 -0.29 -24.08 3.83
CA ASN A 215 0.15 -23.96 5.21
C ASN A 215 1.66 -23.64 5.26
N GLY A 216 2.06 -22.92 6.30
CA GLY A 216 3.45 -22.63 6.64
C GLY A 216 4.18 -23.87 7.17
N GLU A 217 5.47 -23.94 6.90
CA GLU A 217 6.35 -25.02 7.37
C GLU A 217 7.50 -24.48 8.21
N PHE A 218 7.96 -25.26 9.20
CA PHE A 218 9.22 -25.01 9.89
C PHE A 218 10.29 -26.00 9.43
N SER A 219 11.30 -25.48 8.72
CA SER A 219 12.43 -26.25 8.19
C SER A 219 13.73 -25.88 8.90
N LEU A 220 14.56 -26.90 9.13
CA LEU A 220 15.93 -26.74 9.60
C LEU A 220 16.93 -27.18 8.52
N VAL A 221 17.99 -26.40 8.34
CA VAL A 221 19.10 -26.72 7.43
C VAL A 221 20.34 -27.03 8.25
N ASN A 222 20.78 -28.27 8.18
CA ASN A 222 21.97 -28.75 8.85
C ASN A 222 23.21 -28.38 8.04
N LEU A 223 24.13 -27.64 8.65
CA LEU A 223 25.35 -27.16 8.01
C LEU A 223 26.60 -28.01 8.29
N ALA A 224 26.44 -29.22 8.84
CA ALA A 224 27.57 -30.12 9.12
C ALA A 224 28.42 -30.39 7.87
N GLY A 225 29.72 -30.10 7.95
CA GLY A 225 30.67 -30.32 6.85
C GLY A 225 30.43 -29.50 5.57
N HIS A 226 29.53 -28.51 5.58
CA HIS A 226 29.30 -27.64 4.43
C HIS A 226 30.29 -26.46 4.41
N THR A 227 30.61 -25.99 3.21
CA THR A 227 31.46 -24.80 3.03
C THR A 227 30.60 -23.57 2.87
N ARG A 228 31.09 -22.40 3.33
CA ARG A 228 30.40 -21.11 3.21
C ARG A 228 29.92 -20.80 1.78
N GLU A 229 30.68 -21.20 0.77
CA GLU A 229 30.31 -21.04 -0.64
C GLU A 229 29.05 -21.83 -1.02
N LYS A 230 28.94 -23.09 -0.55
CA LYS A 230 27.76 -23.93 -0.76
C LYS A 230 26.54 -23.39 -0.01
N GLU A 231 26.75 -22.88 1.20
CA GLU A 231 25.71 -22.26 2.02
C GLU A 231 25.11 -21.03 1.31
N ILE A 232 25.98 -20.12 0.84
CA ILE A 232 25.57 -18.93 0.08
C ILE A 232 24.87 -19.33 -1.22
N ALA A 233 25.41 -20.31 -1.96
CA ALA A 233 24.80 -20.78 -3.20
C ALA A 233 23.40 -21.36 -2.96
N TRP A 234 23.22 -22.12 -1.88
CA TRP A 234 21.92 -22.64 -1.50
C TRP A 234 20.93 -21.51 -1.21
N ILE A 235 21.34 -20.50 -0.45
CA ILE A 235 20.49 -19.35 -0.10
C ILE A 235 20.09 -18.58 -1.36
N LYS A 236 21.03 -18.33 -2.29
CA LYS A 236 20.75 -17.69 -3.59
C LYS A 236 19.73 -18.48 -4.40
N ASN A 237 19.94 -19.79 -4.55
CA ASN A 237 19.03 -20.66 -5.28
C ASN A 237 17.62 -20.67 -4.65
N ARG A 238 17.54 -20.63 -3.31
CA ARG A 238 16.25 -20.58 -2.59
C ARG A 238 15.54 -19.24 -2.82
N ILE A 239 16.26 -18.13 -2.72
CA ILE A 239 15.71 -16.78 -3.00
C ILE A 239 15.18 -16.70 -4.44
N GLU A 240 15.94 -17.18 -5.42
CA GLU A 240 15.50 -17.20 -6.83
C GLU A 240 14.28 -18.10 -7.04
N ALA A 241 14.26 -19.29 -6.41
CA ALA A 241 13.12 -20.20 -6.49
C ALA A 241 11.85 -19.59 -5.87
N ASN A 242 11.98 -18.85 -4.78
CA ASN A 242 10.87 -18.16 -4.13
C ASN A 242 10.35 -17.00 -4.98
N SER A 243 11.23 -16.17 -5.53
CA SER A 243 10.83 -15.06 -6.40
C SER A 243 10.10 -15.56 -7.65
N LYS A 244 10.57 -16.65 -8.28
CA LYS A 244 9.84 -17.31 -9.38
C LYS A 244 8.41 -17.75 -9.00
N LYS A 245 8.19 -18.01 -7.70
CA LYS A 245 6.90 -18.43 -7.13
C LYS A 245 6.05 -17.27 -6.57
N GLY A 246 6.55 -16.05 -6.63
CA GLY A 246 5.92 -14.89 -5.99
C GLY A 246 5.95 -14.94 -4.45
N ILE A 247 6.86 -15.72 -3.87
CA ILE A 247 7.05 -15.84 -2.42
C ILE A 247 8.09 -14.80 -1.98
N ARG A 248 7.71 -13.94 -1.04
CA ARG A 248 8.63 -12.93 -0.47
C ARG A 248 9.62 -13.58 0.47
N THR A 249 10.90 -13.32 0.29
CA THR A 249 11.95 -13.85 1.17
C THR A 249 12.41 -12.78 2.15
N ILE A 250 12.34 -13.06 3.46
CA ILE A 250 12.90 -12.22 4.52
C ILE A 250 14.13 -12.93 5.07
N PHE A 251 15.31 -12.47 4.67
CA PHE A 251 16.57 -13.04 5.11
C PHE A 251 17.11 -12.29 6.34
N ILE A 252 17.21 -12.97 7.47
CA ILE A 252 17.68 -12.44 8.75
C ILE A 252 19.11 -12.95 9.01
N SER A 253 20.07 -12.03 8.97
CA SER A 253 21.48 -12.30 9.21
C SER A 253 21.92 -11.75 10.56
N TYR A 254 22.41 -12.63 11.44
CA TYR A 254 22.98 -12.22 12.72
C TYR A 254 24.43 -11.76 12.54
N TYR A 255 24.76 -10.58 13.08
CA TYR A 255 26.12 -10.00 13.09
C TYR A 255 26.82 -10.00 11.72
N ASP A 256 26.06 -9.83 10.64
CA ASP A 256 26.58 -9.80 9.26
C ASP A 256 27.40 -11.04 8.86
N LEU A 257 27.06 -12.22 9.41
CA LEU A 257 27.67 -13.49 9.02
C LEU A 257 27.55 -13.73 7.51
N ILE A 258 26.40 -13.36 6.95
CA ILE A 258 26.18 -13.15 5.52
C ILE A 258 25.80 -11.69 5.32
N THR A 259 26.34 -11.06 4.28
CA THR A 259 26.02 -9.67 3.92
C THR A 259 25.15 -9.61 2.66
N PRO A 260 24.46 -8.49 2.41
CA PRO A 260 23.72 -8.30 1.15
C PRO A 260 24.59 -8.47 -0.10
N ARG A 261 25.89 -8.12 -0.01
CA ARG A 261 26.86 -8.27 -1.09
C ARG A 261 27.15 -9.74 -1.41
N ASP A 262 27.23 -10.59 -0.39
CA ASP A 262 27.44 -12.03 -0.56
C ASP A 262 26.30 -12.68 -1.35
N LEU A 263 25.07 -12.22 -1.10
CA LEU A 263 23.87 -12.67 -1.80
C LEU A 263 23.66 -12.02 -3.18
N SER A 264 24.56 -11.11 -3.59
CA SER A 264 24.45 -10.38 -4.85
C SER A 264 23.08 -9.72 -5.03
N LEU A 265 22.47 -9.25 -3.93
CA LEU A 265 21.19 -8.56 -3.97
C LEU A 265 21.37 -7.22 -4.70
N THR A 266 21.10 -7.22 -6.00
CA THR A 266 20.99 -6.02 -6.82
C THR A 266 19.63 -5.35 -6.57
N GLU A 267 19.48 -4.10 -7.01
CA GLU A 267 18.20 -3.38 -6.93
C GLU A 267 17.05 -4.16 -7.61
N ASP A 268 17.36 -5.08 -8.53
CA ASP A 268 16.41 -5.93 -9.27
C ASP A 268 15.76 -7.07 -8.45
N ASN A 269 16.29 -7.46 -7.29
CA ASN A 269 15.65 -8.48 -6.43
C ASN A 269 14.54 -7.84 -5.59
N GLU A 270 13.36 -7.67 -6.17
CA GLU A 270 12.23 -6.95 -5.56
C GLU A 270 11.51 -7.73 -4.45
N ASP A 271 11.55 -9.06 -4.49
CA ASP A 271 10.86 -9.95 -3.54
C ASP A 271 11.68 -10.31 -2.31
N THR A 272 12.85 -9.70 -2.12
CA THR A 272 13.78 -10.04 -1.02
C THR A 272 14.02 -8.86 -0.09
N TYR A 273 13.81 -9.10 1.20
CA TYR A 273 14.14 -8.20 2.29
C TYR A 273 15.29 -8.78 3.10
N PHE A 274 16.24 -7.94 3.46
CA PHE A 274 17.42 -8.31 4.22
C PHE A 274 17.36 -7.63 5.60
N VAL A 275 17.49 -8.39 6.67
CA VAL A 275 17.45 -7.90 8.05
C VAL A 275 18.79 -8.18 8.71
N ARG A 276 19.47 -7.12 9.15
CA ARG A 276 20.75 -7.19 9.87
C ARG A 276 20.48 -7.13 11.37
N VAL A 277 20.81 -8.18 12.12
CA VAL A 277 20.72 -8.14 13.58
C VAL A 277 22.07 -7.69 14.14
N GLN A 278 22.09 -6.55 14.82
CA GLN A 278 23.31 -5.92 15.34
C GLN A 278 23.12 -5.41 16.77
N THR A 279 24.21 -5.42 17.55
CA THR A 279 24.23 -4.84 18.89
C THR A 279 24.11 -3.31 18.83
N GLY A 280 23.24 -2.74 19.67
CA GLY A 280 23.08 -1.28 19.78
C GLY A 280 22.19 -0.62 18.71
N SER A 281 21.59 -1.39 17.78
CA SER A 281 20.54 -0.87 16.90
C SER A 281 19.30 -0.51 17.74
N LYS A 282 18.89 0.77 17.69
CA LYS A 282 17.69 1.29 18.37
C LYS A 282 16.47 1.36 17.46
N ASN A 283 16.61 0.96 16.20
CA ASN A 283 15.52 1.05 15.25
C ASN A 283 14.61 -0.16 15.43
N VAL A 284 13.37 0.10 15.85
CA VAL A 284 12.26 -0.83 15.62
C VAL A 284 11.90 -0.65 14.15
N PRO A 285 12.20 -1.61 13.26
CA PRO A 285 11.87 -1.42 11.86
C PRO A 285 10.36 -1.34 11.70
N SER A 286 9.87 -0.34 10.97
CA SER A 286 8.62 -0.51 10.23
C SER A 286 8.88 -1.63 9.21
N PRO A 287 8.19 -2.77 9.30
CA PRO A 287 8.41 -3.88 8.38
C PRO A 287 8.25 -3.40 6.93
N PHE A 288 9.23 -3.71 6.09
CA PHE A 288 9.18 -3.52 4.63
C PHE A 288 9.29 -2.08 4.09
N GLU A 289 9.63 -1.08 4.90
CA GLU A 289 9.94 0.28 4.39
C GLU A 289 11.21 0.30 3.52
N GLU A 290 12.26 -0.40 3.97
CA GLU A 290 13.56 -0.49 3.30
C GLU A 290 13.90 -1.96 2.95
N LYS A 291 14.61 -2.19 1.83
CA LYS A 291 15.07 -3.55 1.45
C LYS A 291 16.12 -4.10 2.40
N VAL A 292 16.91 -3.24 3.03
CA VAL A 292 17.90 -3.61 4.04
C VAL A 292 17.53 -2.93 5.34
N MET A 293 17.07 -3.72 6.31
CA MET A 293 16.64 -3.26 7.62
C MET A 293 17.68 -3.64 8.67
N SER A 294 17.72 -2.89 9.77
CA SER A 294 18.53 -3.22 10.94
C SER A 294 17.63 -3.49 12.14
N LEU A 295 17.90 -4.58 12.85
CA LEU A 295 17.21 -5.00 14.05
C LEU A 295 18.19 -4.99 15.23
N GLY A 296 17.72 -4.56 16.40
CA GLY A 296 18.44 -4.74 17.64
C GLY A 296 18.56 -6.23 18.00
N ASP A 297 19.67 -6.56 18.65
CA ASP A 297 19.95 -7.91 19.18
C ASP A 297 19.10 -8.23 20.42
N ASP A 298 17.78 -8.34 20.22
CA ASP A 298 16.77 -8.65 21.22
C ASP A 298 15.68 -9.56 20.61
N LEU A 299 15.45 -10.72 21.24
CA LEU A 299 14.40 -11.66 20.85
C LEU A 299 13.01 -11.02 20.82
N SER A 300 12.76 -9.99 21.63
CA SER A 300 11.49 -9.26 21.64
C SER A 300 11.26 -8.49 20.33
N GLN A 301 12.33 -7.97 19.72
CA GLN A 301 12.22 -7.31 18.42
C GLN A 301 12.03 -8.32 17.29
N LEU A 302 12.67 -9.49 17.39
CA LEU A 302 12.43 -10.61 16.49
C LEU A 302 10.96 -11.10 16.59
N ASP A 303 10.40 -11.10 17.80
CA ASP A 303 9.00 -11.44 18.06
C ASP A 303 8.01 -10.51 17.36
N LEU A 304 8.24 -9.21 17.46
CA LEU A 304 7.45 -8.19 16.77
C LEU A 304 7.55 -8.37 15.25
N LEU A 305 8.78 -8.52 14.73
CA LEU A 305 9.01 -8.73 13.30
C LEU A 305 8.27 -9.97 12.77
N PHE A 306 8.31 -11.09 13.49
CA PHE A 306 7.58 -12.31 13.11
C PHE A 306 6.07 -12.10 13.07
N SER A 307 5.55 -11.41 14.08
CA SER A 307 4.11 -11.14 14.20
C SER A 307 3.63 -10.23 13.07
N ASP A 308 4.43 -9.22 12.73
CA ASP A 308 4.14 -8.30 11.63
C ASP A 308 4.21 -9.00 10.28
N ILE A 309 5.23 -9.84 10.03
CA ILE A 309 5.34 -10.61 8.78
C ILE A 309 4.14 -11.53 8.60
N VAL A 310 3.76 -12.30 9.64
CA VAL A 310 2.61 -13.21 9.56
C VAL A 310 1.31 -12.45 9.34
N LYS A 311 1.10 -11.35 10.06
CA LYS A 311 -0.09 -10.50 9.90
C LYS A 311 -0.18 -9.95 8.48
N LEU A 312 0.91 -9.36 7.98
CA LEU A 312 0.95 -8.74 6.65
C LEU A 312 0.80 -9.76 5.53
N SER A 313 1.44 -10.92 5.67
CA SER A 313 1.32 -12.04 4.74
C SER A 313 -0.13 -12.54 4.69
N SER A 314 -0.78 -12.70 5.84
CA SER A 314 -2.18 -13.15 5.93
C SER A 314 -3.17 -12.12 5.39
N GLU A 315 -3.01 -10.84 5.71
CA GLU A 315 -3.87 -9.75 5.25
C GLU A 315 -3.80 -9.59 3.72
N ARG A 316 -2.62 -9.78 3.13
CA ARG A 316 -2.39 -9.59 1.68
C ARG A 316 -2.48 -10.86 0.85
N GLN A 317 -2.60 -12.02 1.49
CA GLN A 317 -2.54 -13.33 0.81
C GLN A 317 -1.27 -13.49 -0.03
N ILE A 318 -0.13 -13.04 0.50
CA ILE A 318 1.19 -13.15 -0.13
C ILE A 318 2.05 -14.14 0.66
N GLY A 319 2.43 -15.26 0.03
CA GLY A 319 3.33 -16.24 0.63
C GLY A 319 4.67 -15.60 1.01
N SER A 320 5.19 -15.93 2.18
CA SER A 320 6.47 -15.42 2.66
C SER A 320 7.34 -16.51 3.26
N GLU A 321 8.66 -16.42 3.10
CA GLU A 321 9.61 -17.29 3.79
C GLU A 321 10.57 -16.45 4.61
N ILE A 322 10.63 -16.73 5.92
CA ILE A 322 11.62 -16.18 6.83
C ILE A 322 12.81 -17.12 6.86
N ILE A 323 14.00 -16.61 6.54
CA ILE A 323 15.25 -17.37 6.58
C ILE A 323 16.13 -16.79 7.69
N ILE A 324 16.49 -17.59 8.70
CA ILE A 324 17.43 -17.18 9.76
C ILE A 324 18.81 -17.80 9.53
N TYR A 325 19.82 -16.94 9.44
CA TYR A 325 21.23 -17.30 9.34
C TYR A 325 22.07 -16.64 10.46
N SER A 326 22.50 -17.34 11.51
CA SER A 326 22.27 -18.76 11.82
C SER A 326 21.58 -18.94 13.18
N LEU A 327 20.71 -19.94 13.30
CA LEU A 327 20.09 -20.37 14.55
C LEU A 327 21.12 -20.69 15.64
N SER A 328 22.26 -21.29 15.27
CA SER A 328 23.37 -21.53 16.21
C SER A 328 23.82 -20.23 16.88
N THR A 329 24.00 -19.16 16.10
CA THR A 329 24.36 -17.84 16.63
C THR A 329 23.32 -17.33 17.62
N VAL A 330 22.02 -17.47 17.30
CA VAL A 330 20.93 -17.07 18.20
C VAL A 330 20.95 -17.86 19.51
N ILE A 331 21.24 -19.16 19.45
CA ILE A 331 21.40 -20.02 20.63
C ILE A 331 22.57 -19.57 21.49
N HIS A 332 23.72 -19.28 20.88
CA HIS A 332 24.91 -18.84 21.60
C HIS A 332 24.72 -17.46 22.26
N THR A 333 24.00 -16.54 21.62
CA THR A 333 23.75 -15.20 22.15
C THR A 333 22.68 -15.18 23.25
N HIS A 334 21.54 -15.84 23.02
CA HIS A 334 20.37 -15.69 23.91
C HIS A 334 20.08 -16.94 24.77
N GLY A 335 20.79 -18.03 24.55
CA GLY A 335 20.61 -19.31 25.22
C GLY A 335 19.48 -20.14 24.63
N TRP A 336 19.69 -21.47 24.56
CA TRP A 336 18.75 -22.40 23.95
C TRP A 336 17.35 -22.37 24.58
N LYS A 337 17.23 -22.17 25.90
CA LYS A 337 15.94 -22.16 26.61
C LYS A 337 15.03 -21.04 26.14
N ARG A 338 15.58 -19.82 25.99
CA ARG A 338 14.80 -18.65 25.55
C ARG A 338 14.35 -18.81 24.11
N LEU A 339 15.24 -19.29 23.24
CA LEU A 339 14.93 -19.54 21.85
C LEU A 339 13.91 -20.69 21.67
N TYR A 340 14.02 -21.75 22.48
CA TYR A 340 13.07 -22.85 22.49
C TYR A 340 11.67 -22.36 22.86
N THR A 341 11.54 -21.55 23.91
CA THR A 341 10.24 -20.94 24.29
C THR A 341 9.70 -20.05 23.17
N PHE A 342 10.56 -19.23 22.57
CA PHE A 342 10.20 -18.36 21.44
C PHE A 342 9.65 -19.17 20.25
N LEU A 343 10.38 -20.19 19.80
CA LEU A 343 9.96 -21.04 18.68
C LEU A 343 8.71 -21.85 19.02
N THR A 344 8.56 -22.34 20.25
CA THR A 344 7.34 -23.03 20.69
C THR A 344 6.10 -22.13 20.56
N ALA A 345 6.25 -20.83 20.85
CA ALA A 345 5.16 -19.87 20.71
C ALA A 345 4.89 -19.49 19.24
N LYS A 346 5.93 -19.41 18.40
CA LYS A 346 5.80 -18.92 17.01
C LYS A 346 5.52 -20.01 15.98
N ILE A 347 5.95 -21.25 16.20
CA ILE A 347 5.71 -22.35 15.26
C ILE A 347 4.21 -22.59 15.00
N PRO A 348 3.32 -22.63 16.01
CA PRO A 348 1.87 -22.76 15.76
C PRO A 348 1.33 -21.63 14.88
N MET A 349 1.76 -20.39 15.15
CA MET A 349 1.38 -19.20 14.39
C MET A 349 1.84 -19.31 12.92
N ILE A 350 3.09 -19.73 12.69
CA ILE A 350 3.67 -19.96 11.35
C ILE A 350 2.87 -21.04 10.61
N LYS A 351 2.65 -22.20 11.25
CA LYS A 351 1.93 -23.33 10.66
C LYS A 351 0.48 -23.02 10.29
N SER A 352 -0.16 -22.11 11.02
CA SER A 352 -1.52 -21.63 10.72
C SER A 352 -1.58 -20.52 9.67
N SER A 353 -0.43 -20.10 9.12
CA SER A 353 -0.31 -19.00 8.17
C SER A 353 0.25 -19.48 6.83
N ILE A 354 0.40 -18.59 5.85
CA ILE A 354 1.09 -18.85 4.58
C ILE A 354 2.58 -18.49 4.62
N VAL A 355 3.14 -18.36 5.84
CA VAL A 355 4.54 -18.04 6.09
C VAL A 355 5.32 -19.30 6.44
N SER A 356 6.46 -19.51 5.80
CA SER A 356 7.41 -20.58 6.15
C SER A 356 8.61 -20.02 6.92
N LEU A 357 9.20 -20.83 7.79
CA LEU A 357 10.41 -20.51 8.53
C LEU A 357 11.50 -21.53 8.22
N THR A 358 12.65 -21.05 7.74
CA THR A 358 13.84 -21.85 7.46
C THR A 358 15.00 -21.36 8.31
N CYS A 359 15.54 -22.22 9.15
CA CYS A 359 16.62 -21.88 10.08
C CYS A 359 17.87 -22.71 9.80
N PHE A 360 19.01 -22.04 9.67
CA PHE A 360 20.31 -22.68 9.46
C PHE A 360 21.03 -22.94 10.78
N TYR A 361 21.60 -24.12 10.98
CA TYR A 361 22.35 -24.42 12.20
C TYR A 361 23.61 -25.25 11.92
N TYR A 362 24.65 -24.96 12.70
CA TYR A 362 25.88 -25.72 12.78
C TYR A 362 25.81 -26.66 13.98
N PRO A 363 25.60 -27.98 13.81
CA PRO A 363 25.49 -28.90 14.94
C PRO A 363 26.79 -29.02 15.74
N GLU A 364 27.93 -28.90 15.06
CA GLU A 364 29.28 -29.05 15.64
C GLU A 364 29.64 -27.95 16.65
N THR A 365 28.95 -26.80 16.61
CA THR A 365 29.25 -25.66 17.50
C THR A 365 28.56 -25.76 18.86
N HIS A 366 27.70 -26.76 19.09
CA HIS A 366 26.95 -26.90 20.34
C HIS A 366 27.61 -27.89 21.29
N GLU A 367 27.83 -27.47 22.53
CA GLU A 367 28.48 -28.29 23.57
C GLU A 367 27.71 -29.59 23.88
N THR A 368 26.38 -29.54 23.79
CA THR A 368 25.50 -30.69 24.03
C THR A 368 24.61 -30.92 22.82
N GLY A 369 24.80 -32.04 22.10
CA GLY A 369 23.95 -32.41 20.96
C GLY A 369 22.45 -32.51 21.31
N ALA A 370 22.12 -32.71 22.59
CA ALA A 370 20.74 -32.71 23.10
C ALA A 370 20.02 -31.35 22.94
N ASP A 371 20.74 -30.23 22.84
CA ASP A 371 20.11 -28.92 22.68
C ASP A 371 19.61 -28.69 21.26
N ILE A 372 20.39 -29.11 20.25
CA ILE A 372 19.98 -29.10 18.84
C ILE A 372 18.83 -30.07 18.59
N ASN A 373 18.89 -31.29 19.16
CA ASN A 373 17.85 -32.30 18.99
C ASN A 373 16.45 -31.78 19.37
N LYS A 374 16.34 -30.90 20.36
CA LYS A 374 15.06 -30.29 20.76
C LYS A 374 14.45 -29.45 19.64
N PHE A 375 15.27 -28.73 18.89
CA PHE A 375 14.83 -27.93 17.73
C PHE A 375 14.54 -28.83 16.53
N GLU A 376 15.34 -29.88 16.30
CA GLU A 376 15.09 -30.89 15.27
C GLU A 376 13.73 -31.57 15.47
N MET A 377 13.34 -31.88 16.71
CA MET A 377 12.03 -32.46 17.03
C MET A 377 10.86 -31.50 16.79
N MET A 378 11.11 -30.19 16.71
CA MET A 378 10.08 -29.19 16.40
C MET A 378 9.89 -28.99 14.89
N ALA A 379 10.93 -29.29 14.09
CA ALA A 379 10.93 -29.06 12.66
C ALA A 379 10.06 -30.07 11.92
N ASP A 380 9.32 -29.58 10.94
CA ASP A 380 8.57 -30.44 10.01
C ASP A 380 9.52 -31.12 9.03
N LYS A 381 10.65 -30.47 8.72
CA LYS A 381 11.63 -30.94 7.77
C LYS A 381 13.05 -30.59 8.21
N ILE A 382 13.96 -31.56 8.06
CA ILE A 382 15.40 -31.39 8.24
C ILE A 382 16.06 -31.58 6.88
N ILE A 383 16.73 -30.55 6.39
CA ILE A 383 17.50 -30.53 5.15
C ILE A 383 18.96 -30.76 5.51
N LYS A 384 19.59 -31.75 4.89
CA LYS A 384 20.97 -32.18 5.16
C LYS A 384 21.91 -31.77 4.04
#